data_AF-A0A949EQ78-F1
#
_entry.id   AF-A0A949EQ78-F1
#
_cell.length_a   1.000
_cell.length_b   1.000
_cell.length_c   1.000
_cell.angle_alpha   90.00
_cell.angle_beta   90.00
_cell.angle_gamma   90.00
#
_symmetry.space_group_name_H-M   'P 1'
#
loop_
_entity.id
_entity.type
_entity.pdbx_description
1 polymer ?
#
loop_
_entity_poly.entity_id
_entity_poly.type
_entity_poly.pdbx_seq_one_letter_code
_entity_poly.pdbx_strand_id
1 'polypeptide(L)' 'LSVGYTVTDTHTGKTAWQSTFALSETYSLQTDAHKKQALETLVDKLAEDIYLRLYSAISRYEKNKNRGN' A
#
# COMPACT_ATOMS: atom_id res chain seq x y z
N LEU A 1 6.15 6.74 -7.86
CA LEU A 1 5.21 5.62 -8.11
C LEU A 1 3.94 5.87 -7.33
N SER A 2 2.76 5.73 -7.95
CA SER A 2 1.48 5.84 -7.24
C SER A 2 0.71 4.52 -7.35
N VAL A 3 0.21 4.01 -6.24
CA VAL A 3 -0.51 2.74 -6.14
C VAL A 3 -1.85 2.97 -5.44
N GLY A 4 -2.93 2.67 -6.14
CA GLY A 4 -4.28 2.61 -5.58
C GLY A 4 -4.60 1.19 -5.12
N TYR A 5 -5.24 1.05 -3.97
CA TYR A 5 -5.68 -0.25 -3.46
C TYR A 5 -7.09 -0.15 -2.87
N THR A 6 -7.83 -1.24 -3.00
CA THR A 6 -9.17 -1.41 -2.45
C THR A 6 -9.22 -2.74 -1.70
N VAL A 7 -9.65 -2.70 -0.46
CA VAL A 7 -9.89 -3.88 0.38
C VAL A 7 -11.39 -4.10 0.45
N THR A 8 -11.83 -5.29 0.06
CA THR A 8 -13.25 -5.68 0.03
C THR A 8 -13.49 -6.78 1.04
N ASP A 9 -14.51 -6.62 1.89
CA ASP A 9 -14.98 -7.67 2.78
C ASP A 9 -15.67 -8.75 1.93
N THR A 10 -15.08 -9.94 1.85
CA THR A 10 -15.56 -11.02 0.98
C THR A 10 -16.90 -11.61 1.44
N HIS A 11 -17.28 -11.43 2.70
CA HIS A 11 -18.56 -11.93 3.21
C HIS A 11 -19.72 -11.01 2.83
N THR A 12 -19.47 -9.70 2.70
CA THR A 12 -20.53 -8.71 2.41
C THR A 12 -20.43 -8.11 1.01
N GLY A 13 -19.30 -8.30 0.32
CA GLY A 13 -18.98 -7.66 -0.95
C GLY A 13 -18.72 -6.16 -0.85
N LYS A 14 -18.75 -5.57 0.35
CA LYS A 14 -18.59 -4.13 0.55
C LYS A 14 -17.12 -3.75 0.66
N THR A 15 -16.78 -2.55 0.20
CA THR A 15 -15.46 -1.96 0.42
C THR A 15 -15.25 -1.72 1.92
N ALA A 16 -14.29 -2.45 2.50
CA ALA A 16 -13.84 -2.23 3.86
C ALA A 16 -12.92 -1.01 3.94
N TRP A 17 -12.10 -0.80 2.91
CA TRP A 17 -11.18 0.33 2.83
C TRP A 17 -10.70 0.60 1.41
N GLN A 18 -10.40 1.86 1.08
CA GLN A 18 -9.76 2.27 -0.17
C GLN A 18 -8.83 3.45 0.12
N SER A 19 -7.62 3.43 -0.43
CA SER A 19 -6.74 4.59 -0.42
C SER A 19 -5.73 4.52 -1.57
N THR A 20 -5.04 5.64 -1.79
CA THR A 20 -3.92 5.76 -2.73
C THR A 20 -2.66 6.07 -1.94
N PHE A 21 -1.54 5.49 -2.35
CA PHE A 21 -0.23 5.74 -1.78
C PHE A 21 0.76 6.14 -2.88
N ALA A 22 1.56 7.17 -2.60
CA ALA A 22 2.58 7.65 -3.51
C ALA A 22 3.97 7.51 -2.85
N LEU A 23 4.88 6.82 -3.53
CA LEU A 23 6.31 6.80 -3.23
C LEU A 23 7.08 7.71 -4.16
N SER A 24 8.05 8.41 -3.58
CA SER A 24 9.01 9.24 -4.29
C SER A 24 10.42 8.79 -3.92
N GLU A 25 11.29 8.64 -4.91
CA GLU A 25 12.72 8.35 -4.74
C GLU A 25 13.48 9.20 -5.76
N THR A 26 14.64 9.72 -5.35
CA THR A 26 15.49 10.54 -6.23
C THR A 26 16.72 9.73 -6.61
N TYR A 27 17.10 9.72 -7.89
CA TYR A 27 18.28 9.01 -8.35
C TYR A 27 19.06 9.83 -9.40
N SER A 28 20.37 9.58 -9.49
CA SER A 28 21.25 10.21 -10.48
C SER A 28 21.15 9.48 -11.82
N LEU A 29 20.79 10.22 -12.89
CA LEU A 29 20.49 9.71 -14.24
C LEU A 29 21.70 9.21 -15.05
N GLN A 30 22.83 8.97 -14.40
CA GLN A 30 24.10 8.75 -15.10
C GLN A 30 24.16 7.42 -15.88
N THR A 31 23.40 6.39 -15.50
CA THR A 31 23.35 5.10 -16.21
C THR A 31 21.98 4.41 -16.07
N ASP A 32 21.66 3.49 -16.98
CA ASP A 32 20.44 2.66 -16.87
C ASP A 32 20.46 1.70 -15.66
N ALA A 33 21.66 1.35 -15.17
CA ALA A 33 21.82 0.59 -13.93
C ALA A 33 21.28 1.37 -12.72
N HIS A 34 21.56 2.67 -12.63
CA HIS A 34 21.05 3.52 -11.54
C HIS A 34 19.52 3.68 -11.58
N LYS A 35 18.92 3.72 -12.78
CA LYS A 35 17.45 3.71 -12.93
C LYS A 35 16.84 2.43 -12.40
N LYS A 36 17.43 1.28 -12.76
CA LYS A 36 16.96 -0.04 -12.30
C LYS A 36 17.05 -0.16 -10.78
N GLN A 37 18.18 0.22 -10.19
CA GLN A 37 18.39 0.18 -8.75
C GLN A 37 17.41 1.11 -8.00
N ALA A 38 17.12 2.29 -8.54
CA ALA A 38 16.12 3.20 -7.97
C ALA A 38 14.70 2.62 -8.01
N LEU A 39 14.35 1.91 -9.09
CA LEU A 39 13.07 1.21 -9.22
C LEU A 39 12.97 0.05 -8.23
N GLU A 40 14.01 -0.78 -8.12
CA GLU A 40 14.07 -1.90 -7.16
C GLU A 40 13.91 -1.38 -5.73
N THR A 41 14.63 -0.31 -5.37
CA THR A 41 14.52 0.34 -4.06
C THR A 41 13.11 0.87 -3.80
N LEU A 42 12.47 1.48 -4.81
CA LEU A 42 11.08 1.94 -4.70
C LEU A 42 10.11 0.77 -4.46
N VAL A 43 10.30 -0.34 -5.15
CA VAL A 43 9.44 -1.53 -5.02
C VAL A 43 9.66 -2.23 -3.67
N ASP A 44 10.90 -2.33 -3.20
CA ASP A 44 11.21 -2.92 -1.90
C ASP A 44 10.57 -2.11 -0.76
N LYS A 45 10.73 -0.77 -0.79
CA LYS A 45 10.07 0.12 0.18
C LYS A 45 8.54 0.07 0.08
N LEU A 46 8.00 -0.17 -1.11
CA LEU A 46 6.56 -0.26 -1.35
C LEU A 46 5.93 -1.44 -0.61
N ALA A 47 6.58 -2.60 -0.60
CA ALA A 47 6.00 -3.81 -0.05
C ALA A 47 5.73 -3.67 1.46
N GLU A 48 6.70 -3.17 2.22
CA GLU A 48 6.59 -2.99 3.67
C GLU A 48 5.56 -1.91 4.03
N ASP A 49 5.61 -0.75 3.37
CA ASP A 49 4.69 0.36 3.63
C ASP A 49 3.23 0.00 3.28
N ILE A 50 3.02 -0.73 2.17
CA ILE A 50 1.69 -1.24 1.82
C ILE A 50 1.21 -2.24 2.87
N TYR A 51 2.07 -3.18 3.28
CA TYR A 51 1.70 -4.21 4.26
C TYR A 51 1.22 -3.60 5.58
N LEU A 52 2.00 -2.69 6.18
CA LEU A 52 1.65 -2.06 7.46
C LEU A 52 0.35 -1.27 7.38
N ARG A 53 0.12 -0.56 6.28
CA ARG A 53 -1.10 0.23 6.08
C ARG A 53 -2.33 -0.65 5.85
N LEU A 54 -2.22 -1.69 5.03
CA LEU A 54 -3.30 -2.65 4.81
C LEU A 54 -3.65 -3.37 6.11
N TYR A 55 -2.65 -3.85 6.85
CA TYR A 55 -2.87 -4.49 8.14
C TYR A 55 -3.60 -3.56 9.11
N SER A 56 -3.13 -2.32 9.27
CA SER A 56 -3.79 -1.33 10.14
C SER A 56 -5.24 -1.04 9.72
N ALA A 57 -5.49 -0.90 8.41
CA ALA A 57 -6.82 -0.63 7.89
C ALA A 57 -7.80 -1.80 8.15
N ILE A 58 -7.36 -3.03 7.88
CA ILE A 58 -8.15 -4.24 8.14
C ILE A 58 -8.46 -4.37 9.63
N SER A 59 -7.45 -4.24 10.50
CA SER A 59 -7.66 -4.34 11.96
C SER A 59 -8.62 -3.28 12.49
N ARG A 60 -8.59 -2.05 11.95
CA ARG A 60 -9.56 -1.00 12.32
C ARG A 60 -10.98 -1.34 11.87
N TYR A 61 -11.12 -1.85 10.65
CA TYR A 61 -12.42 -2.28 10.12
C TYR A 61 -13.03 -3.40 10.98
N GLU A 62 -12.25 -4.43 11.30
CA GLU A 62 -12.69 -5.55 12.17
C GLU A 62 -13.05 -5.07 13.59
N LYS A 63 -12.23 -4.20 14.20
CA LYS A 63 -12.51 -3.65 15.53
C LYS A 63 -13.80 -2.85 15.56
N ASN A 64 -14.09 -2.08 14.52
CA ASN A 64 -15.31 -1.28 14.45
C ASN A 64 -16.54 -2.15 14.17
N LYS A 65 -16.40 -3.21 13.36
CA LYS A 65 -17.44 -4.22 13.15
C LYS A 65 -17.85 -4.89 14.46
N ASN A 66 -16.89 -5.23 15.32
CA ASN A 66 -17.14 -5.89 16.61
C ASN A 66 -17.66 -4.95 17.72
N ARG A 67 -17.71 -3.64 17.50
CA ARG A 67 -18.21 -2.64 18.48
C ARG A 67 -19.62 -2.16 18.19
N GLY A 68 -20.15 -2.45 17.01
CA GLY A 68 -21.50 -2.07 16.59
C GLY A 68 -22.57 -3.12 16.85
N ASN A 69 -22.31 -4.08 17.74
CA ASN A 69 -23.26 -5.14 18.12
C ASN A 69 -23.58 -5.06 19.60
#